data_AF-A0A1E4EUN9-F1
#
_entry.id   AF-A0A1E4EUN9-F1
#
_cell.length_a   1.000
_cell.length_b   1.000
_cell.length_c   1.000
_cell.angle_alpha   90.00
_cell.angle_beta   90.00
_cell.angle_gamma   90.00
#
_symmetry.space_group_name_H-M   'P 1'
#
loop_
_entity.id
_entity.type
_entity.pdbx_description
1 polymer ?
#
loop_
_entity_poly.entity_id
_entity_poly.type
_entity_poly.pdbx_seq_one_letter_code
_entity_poly.pdbx_strand_id
1 'polypeptide(L)'
;MNWRSRPVDAATYYDAAFRHLLAWWDGEREASDSKIHHLGHVMACCAILIDAEAQGTLVDNKPGVAGVASRMIEEMSVARKKAD
;
A
#
# COMPACT_ATOMS: atom_id res chain seq x y z
N MET A 1 8.73 14.66 -11.00
CA MET A 1 7.50 15.40 -10.60
C MET A 1 7.39 15.36 -9.09
N ASN A 2 6.94 16.43 -8.42
CA ASN A 2 6.85 16.51 -6.95
C ASN A 2 5.40 16.32 -6.48
N TRP A 3 5.14 15.40 -5.55
CA TRP A 3 3.80 15.09 -5.01
C TRP A 3 3.14 16.26 -4.28
N ARG A 4 3.91 17.27 -3.84
CA ARG A 4 3.37 18.50 -3.25
C ARG A 4 2.86 19.52 -4.26
N SER A 5 3.19 19.35 -5.53
CA SER A 5 2.77 20.29 -6.60
C SER A 5 1.50 19.87 -7.32
N ARG A 6 0.98 18.67 -7.07
CA ARG A 6 -0.19 18.10 -7.74
C ARG A 6 -1.02 17.27 -6.76
N PRO A 7 -2.32 17.08 -7.02
CA PRO A 7 -3.13 16.12 -6.26
C PRO A 7 -2.52 14.71 -6.33
N VAL A 8 -2.74 13.94 -5.27
CA VAL A 8 -2.16 12.60 -5.09
C VAL A 8 -3.27 11.55 -5.18
N ASP A 9 -3.17 10.66 -6.17
CA ASP A 9 -4.11 9.55 -6.33
C ASP A 9 -3.82 8.42 -5.33
N ALA A 10 -4.80 8.08 -4.49
CA ALA A 10 -4.64 7.07 -3.46
C ALA A 10 -4.25 5.69 -4.03
N ALA A 11 -4.93 5.25 -5.09
CA ALA A 11 -4.69 3.96 -5.74
C ALA A 11 -3.26 3.82 -6.27
N THR A 12 -2.68 4.88 -6.83
CA THR A 12 -1.32 4.84 -7.40
C THR A 12 -0.26 4.49 -6.36
N TYR A 13 -0.31 5.15 -5.20
CA TYR A 13 0.67 4.90 -4.14
C TYR A 13 0.35 3.62 -3.35
N TYR A 14 -0.92 3.24 -3.25
CA TYR A 14 -1.32 1.92 -2.74
C TYR A 14 -0.72 0.78 -3.59
N ASP A 15 -0.91 0.82 -4.91
CA ASP A 15 -0.41 -0.21 -5.82
C ASP A 15 1.12 -0.25 -5.85
N ALA A 16 1.78 0.91 -5.82
CA ALA A 16 3.24 0.99 -5.73
C ALA A 16 3.78 0.38 -4.43
N ALA A 17 3.18 0.72 -3.29
CA ALA A 17 3.54 0.13 -2.00
C ALA A 17 3.35 -1.39 -2.02
N PHE A 18 2.23 -1.88 -2.55
CA PHE A 18 1.95 -3.31 -2.59
C PHE A 18 2.94 -4.07 -3.48
N ARG A 19 3.31 -3.55 -4.66
CA ARG A 19 4.35 -4.17 -5.52
C ARG A 19 5.70 -4.28 -4.82
N HIS A 20 6.13 -3.24 -4.10
CA HIS A 20 7.38 -3.29 -3.35
C HIS A 20 7.31 -4.21 -2.13
N LEU A 21 6.17 -4.25 -1.45
CA LEU A 21 5.96 -5.17 -0.33
C LEU A 21 6.02 -6.64 -0.80
N LEU A 22 5.40 -6.94 -1.95
CA LEU A 22 5.44 -8.27 -2.57
C LEU A 22 6.86 -8.66 -3.00
N ALA A 23 7.58 -7.79 -3.70
CA ALA A 23 8.97 -8.08 -4.11
C ALA A 23 9.88 -8.34 -2.91
N TRP A 24 9.72 -7.56 -1.84
CA TRP A 24 10.44 -7.81 -0.59
C TRP A 24 10.08 -9.15 0.04
N TRP A 25 8.78 -9.49 0.08
CA TRP A 25 8.31 -10.76 0.62
C TRP A 25 8.84 -11.96 -0.18
N ASP A 26 9.05 -11.79 -1.49
CA ASP A 26 9.61 -12.81 -2.39
C ASP A 26 11.15 -12.90 -2.35
N GLY A 27 11.80 -12.09 -1.51
CA GLY A 27 13.24 -12.17 -1.22
C GLY A 27 14.11 -11.09 -1.83
N GLU A 28 13.55 -10.12 -2.57
CA GLU A 28 14.32 -8.99 -3.09
C GLU A 28 14.63 -7.97 -1.98
N ARG A 29 15.87 -7.46 -1.93
CA ARG A 29 16.24 -6.39 -0.99
C ARG A 29 16.01 -5.00 -1.56
N GLU A 30 16.45 -4.76 -2.79
CA GLU A 30 16.50 -3.45 -3.44
C GLU A 30 15.77 -3.48 -4.78
N ALA A 31 15.05 -2.40 -5.09
CA ALA A 31 14.41 -2.25 -6.38
C ALA A 31 15.44 -2.11 -7.50
N SER A 32 15.19 -2.82 -8.62
CA SER A 32 16.15 -2.91 -9.73
C SER A 32 16.44 -1.58 -10.43
N ASP A 33 15.49 -0.65 -10.42
CA ASP A 33 15.54 0.65 -11.08
C ASP A 33 16.29 1.73 -10.28
N SER A 34 16.08 1.75 -8.98
CA SER A 34 16.49 2.82 -8.06
C SER A 34 17.62 2.39 -7.12
N LYS A 35 17.84 1.07 -6.97
CA LYS A 35 18.79 0.48 -6.00
C LYS A 35 18.51 0.89 -4.55
N ILE A 36 17.25 1.21 -4.26
CA ILE A 36 16.77 1.55 -2.93
C ILE A 36 16.01 0.36 -2.35
N HIS A 37 16.12 0.18 -1.03
CA HIS A 37 15.45 -0.90 -0.31
C HIS A 37 13.92 -0.87 -0.55
N HIS A 38 13.32 -2.03 -0.83
CA HIS A 38 11.88 -2.13 -1.10
C HIS A 38 11.00 -1.58 0.02
N LEU A 39 11.30 -1.95 1.28
CA LEU A 39 10.60 -1.38 2.44
C LEU A 39 10.75 0.16 2.56
N GLY A 40 11.85 0.74 2.06
CA GLY A 40 12.01 2.19 1.98
C GLY A 40 10.99 2.82 1.02
N HIS A 41 10.75 2.18 -0.13
CA HIS A 41 9.69 2.61 -1.05
C HIS A 41 8.30 2.46 -0.46
N VAL A 42 8.03 1.36 0.27
CA VAL A 42 6.75 1.18 0.98
C VAL A 42 6.52 2.33 1.96
N MET A 43 7.51 2.66 2.79
CA MET A 43 7.45 3.78 3.73
C MET A 43 7.21 5.11 3.01
N ALA A 44 7.92 5.38 1.91
CA ALA A 44 7.77 6.60 1.14
C ALA A 44 6.36 6.74 0.56
N CYS A 45 5.79 5.66 0.02
CA CYS A 45 4.41 5.66 -0.50
C CYS A 45 3.40 5.96 0.60
N CYS A 46 3.51 5.31 1.77
CA CYS A 46 2.66 5.60 2.92
C CYS A 46 2.79 7.05 3.41
N ALA A 47 4.02 7.57 3.48
CA ALA A 47 4.27 8.94 3.90
C ALA A 47 3.62 9.95 2.93
N ILE A 48 3.67 9.70 1.62
CA ILE A 48 3.03 10.57 0.62
C ILE A 48 1.50 10.58 0.77
N LEU A 49 0.88 9.41 1.01
CA LEU A 49 -0.56 9.32 1.22
C LEU A 49 -1.02 10.11 2.46
N ILE A 50 -0.30 9.96 3.58
CA ILE A 50 -0.59 10.67 4.83
C ILE A 50 -0.36 12.18 4.67
N ASP A 51 0.74 12.58 4.01
CA ASP A 51 1.06 13.99 3.74
C ASP A 51 0.00 14.65 2.85
N ALA A 52 -0.49 13.94 1.82
CA ALA A 52 -1.54 14.45 0.94
C ALA A 52 -2.90 14.53 1.64
N GLU A 53 -3.23 13.57 2.51
CA GLU A 53 -4.44 13.63 3.35
C GLU A 53 -4.40 14.85 4.27
N ALA A 54 -3.27 15.04 4.98
CA ALA A 54 -3.08 16.17 5.89
C ALA A 54 -3.13 17.54 5.19
N GLN A 55 -2.73 17.61 3.91
CA GLN A 55 -2.79 18.82 3.10
C GLN A 55 -4.11 19.00 2.33
N GLY A 56 -5.03 18.04 2.41
CA GLY A 56 -6.30 18.08 1.66
C GLY A 56 -6.12 17.95 0.14
N THR A 57 -5.00 17.39 -0.32
CA THR A 57 -4.68 17.20 -1.75
C THR A 57 -4.79 15.74 -2.19
N LEU A 58 -5.17 14.84 -1.28
CA LEU A 58 -5.43 13.43 -1.59
C LEU A 58 -6.70 13.30 -2.43
N VAL A 59 -6.55 12.69 -3.61
CA VAL A 59 -7.66 12.23 -4.44
C VAL A 59 -7.99 10.81 -3.99
N ASP A 60 -9.11 10.69 -3.26
CA ASP A 60 -9.61 9.39 -2.84
C ASP A 60 -10.32 8.67 -4.00
N ASN A 61 -9.54 7.97 -4.81
CA ASN A 61 -10.02 7.11 -5.90
C ASN A 61 -10.05 5.62 -5.51
N LYS A 62 -10.12 5.31 -4.21
CA LYS A 62 -10.36 3.95 -3.72
C LYS A 62 -11.76 3.48 -4.14
N PRO A 63 -12.06 2.16 -4.10
CA PRO A 63 -13.43 1.68 -4.29
C PRO A 63 -14.40 2.43 -3.37
N GLY A 64 -15.46 3.01 -3.95
CA GLY A 64 -16.42 3.85 -3.22
C GLY A 64 -17.36 3.09 -2.27
N VAL A 65 -17.19 1.78 -2.14
CA VAL A 65 -17.92 0.91 -1.22
C VAL A 65 -16.93 0.12 -0.37
N ALA A 66 -17.23 -0.01 0.92
CA ALA A 66 -16.39 -0.80 1.81
C ALA A 66 -16.36 -2.27 1.35
N GLY A 67 -15.15 -2.82 1.21
CA GLY A 67 -14.96 -4.24 0.97
C GLY A 67 -15.17 -5.07 2.25
N VAL A 68 -15.28 -6.39 2.09
CA VAL A 68 -15.46 -7.34 3.20
C VAL A 68 -14.18 -8.14 3.53
N ALA A 69 -13.03 -7.70 2.99
CA ALA A 69 -11.77 -8.44 3.08
C ALA A 69 -11.37 -8.79 4.51
N SER A 70 -11.44 -7.84 5.46
CA SER A 70 -11.10 -8.08 6.86
C SER A 70 -11.96 -9.19 7.49
N ARG A 71 -13.28 -9.16 7.24
CA ARG A 71 -14.21 -10.19 7.72
C ARG A 71 -13.85 -11.55 7.14
N MET A 72 -13.61 -11.62 5.83
CA MET A 72 -13.24 -12.88 5.15
C MET A 72 -11.92 -13.46 5.68
N ILE A 73 -10.91 -12.62 5.92
CA ILE A 73 -9.62 -13.04 6.48
C ILE A 73 -9.80 -13.62 7.89
N GLU A 74 -10.63 -12.98 8.72
CA GLU A 74 -10.93 -13.47 10.07
C GLU A 74 -11.66 -14.82 10.05
N GLU A 75 -12.71 -14.94 9.24
CA GLU A 75 -13.49 -16.18 9.06
C GLU A 75 -12.57 -17.35 8.64
N MET A 76 -11.69 -17.12 7.67
CA MET A 76 -10.72 -18.13 7.20
C MET A 76 -9.67 -18.49 8.26
N SER A 77 -9.21 -17.50 9.04
CA SER A 77 -8.22 -17.71 10.10
C SER A 77 -8.79 -18.53 11.26
N VAL A 78 -10.07 -18.33 11.61
CA VAL A 78 -10.77 -19.12 12.63
C VAL A 78 -11.04 -20.54 12.14
N ALA A 79 -11.47 -20.70 10.88
CA ALA A 79 -11.67 -22.02 10.28
C ALA A 79 -10.39 -22.87 10.32
N ARG A 80 -9.24 -22.27 10.00
CA ARG A 80 -7.92 -22.93 10.10
C ARG A 80 -7.62 -23.43 11.50
N LYS A 81 -7.81 -22.59 12.53
CA LYS A 81 -7.56 -22.97 13.94
C LYS A 81 -8.46 -24.09 14.47
N LYS A 82 -9.59 -24.39 13.82
CA LYS A 82 -10.47 -25.51 14.19
C LYS A 82 -10.10 -26.81 13.49
N ALA A 83 -9.28 -26.75 12.44
CA ALA A 83 -8.85 -27.90 11.66
C ALA A 83 -7.49 -28.47 12.12
N ASP A 84 -6.73 -27.69 12.89
CA ASP A 84 -5.51 -28.08 13.60
C ASP A 84 -5.85 -28.65 15.00
#